data_AF-A0A1W2D344-F1
#
_entry.id   AF-A0A1W2D344-F1
#
_cell.length_a   1.000
_cell.length_b   1.000
_cell.length_c   1.000
_cell.angle_alpha   90.00
_cell.angle_beta   90.00
_cell.angle_gamma   90.00
#
_symmetry.space_group_name_H-M   'P 1'
#
loop_
_entity.id
_entity.type
_entity.pdbx_description
1 polymer ?
#
loop_
_entity_poly.entity_id
_entity_poly.type
_entity_poly.pdbx_seq_one_letter_code
_entity_poly.pdbx_strand_id
1 'polypeptide(L)'
;MFEQVKAEREVFGNGGNLLVCGSVMKLPDEIRALAGKAQCVYVDPPFMTGEKFMRRRPYGEKGWKTGTPAPRYPAYDDLYTSEKQYLRLLRRVVSVAKLLLNETGVFYLHLDWRMAAPARLMCDREFGKTRFLNEIIWAYESGGRAKKYFSRKHDVILLYAKSKDYFFDLTRVPLPRGDGRRNHMARGRDEQGRLFSYITSNGKEYRYYDDEPVYPGDVWNDISHLQQRDPERTGYATQKPLKLLERLLLPVTNPGDLVVDLCCGSGTALEAAQKLDCRFAGLDLNPEAVAVALNRLKPEDLTVICPCGGKAELLAENEGNRFRMNGLEVSHPEFPVRTTPLDNLESWETGVIEDGIFVADQCFRRSFRYPELQQDLKTEKPVSAVMTTDAAGIRRAYEIK
;
A
#
# COMPACT_ATOMS: atom_id res chain seq x y z
N MET A 1 13.53 33.87 9.96
CA MET A 1 14.04 33.59 8.59
C MET A 1 14.08 32.08 8.41
N PHE A 2 13.74 31.52 7.24
CA PHE A 2 13.71 30.06 7.05
C PHE A 2 14.97 29.58 6.34
N GLU A 3 15.69 28.65 6.94
CA GLU A 3 16.86 28.02 6.32
C GLU A 3 16.54 26.56 5.99
N GLN A 4 16.72 26.19 4.72
CA GLN A 4 16.56 24.80 4.32
C GLN A 4 17.71 23.97 4.90
N VAL A 5 17.36 22.87 5.56
CA VAL A 5 18.29 21.96 6.23
C VAL A 5 18.18 20.55 5.67
N LYS A 6 19.17 19.72 5.99
CA LYS A 6 19.15 18.31 5.61
C LYS A 6 18.45 17.49 6.69
N ALA A 7 17.35 16.83 6.33
CA ALA A 7 16.69 15.79 7.12
C ALA A 7 16.40 14.60 6.21
N GLU A 8 16.80 13.38 6.59
CA GLU A 8 16.51 12.17 5.80
C GLU A 8 15.48 11.25 6.48
N ARG A 9 15.06 11.66 7.68
CA ARG A 9 14.15 10.93 8.54
C ARG A 9 13.14 11.86 9.18
N GLU A 10 11.92 11.38 9.26
CA GLU A 10 10.78 12.00 9.92
C GLU A 10 10.13 11.00 10.87
N VAL A 11 9.73 11.46 12.04
CA VAL A 11 9.11 10.61 13.06
C VAL A 11 7.80 11.24 13.53
N PHE A 12 6.75 10.43 13.49
CA PHE A 12 5.48 10.62 14.15
C PHE A 12 5.51 9.72 15.40
N GLY A 13 5.38 10.31 16.59
CA GLY A 13 5.30 9.56 17.86
C GLY A 13 6.54 8.69 18.16
N ASN A 14 6.32 7.42 18.55
CA ASN A 14 7.39 6.52 19.00
C ASN A 14 8.01 5.64 17.88
N GLY A 15 7.49 5.69 16.66
CA GLY A 15 8.05 4.99 15.50
C GLY A 15 7.85 3.46 15.46
N GLY A 16 6.72 2.95 15.94
CA GLY A 16 6.34 1.53 15.84
C GLY A 16 6.09 1.01 14.42
N ASN A 17 5.72 1.90 13.49
CA ASN A 17 5.51 1.66 12.07
C ASN A 17 6.61 2.32 11.22
N LEU A 18 6.86 1.78 10.02
CA LEU A 18 7.97 2.22 9.17
C LEU A 18 7.57 2.39 7.70
N LEU A 19 8.05 3.45 7.06
CA LEU A 19 7.96 3.66 5.62
C LEU A 19 9.30 4.14 5.09
N VAL A 20 9.87 3.44 4.11
CA VAL A 20 11.22 3.70 3.61
C VAL A 20 11.20 3.91 2.09
N CYS A 21 11.78 5.03 1.65
CA CYS A 21 12.13 5.25 0.26
C CYS A 21 13.50 4.60 -0.03
N GLY A 22 13.50 3.47 -0.72
CA GLY A 22 14.71 2.71 -1.00
C GLY A 22 14.49 1.52 -1.92
N SER A 23 15.56 0.79 -2.24
CA SER A 23 15.49 -0.36 -3.15
C SER A 23 15.72 -1.68 -2.41
N VAL A 24 14.93 -2.70 -2.68
CA VAL A 24 15.21 -4.08 -2.24
C VAL A 24 16.57 -4.61 -2.74
N MET A 25 17.07 -4.05 -3.85
CA MET A 25 18.41 -4.36 -4.40
C MET A 25 19.53 -3.88 -3.47
N LYS A 26 19.31 -2.76 -2.77
CA LYS A 26 20.19 -2.22 -1.72
C LYS A 26 19.37 -2.08 -0.44
N LEU A 27 19.08 -3.24 0.16
CA LEU A 27 18.17 -3.34 1.30
C LEU A 27 18.56 -2.36 2.42
N PRO A 28 17.70 -1.37 2.73
CA PRO A 28 17.94 -0.43 3.83
C PRO A 28 18.08 -1.16 5.16
N ASP A 29 18.91 -0.63 6.06
CA ASP A 29 19.24 -1.31 7.31
C ASP A 29 18.05 -1.37 8.27
N GLU A 30 17.12 -0.43 8.17
CA GLU A 30 15.88 -0.40 8.95
C GLU A 30 14.94 -1.53 8.54
N ILE A 31 14.85 -1.83 7.24
CA ILE A 31 14.12 -3.02 6.77
C ILE A 31 14.88 -4.30 7.13
N ARG A 32 16.22 -4.30 7.01
CA ARG A 32 17.05 -5.46 7.39
C ARG A 32 16.90 -5.81 8.87
N ALA A 33 16.75 -4.82 9.74
CA ALA A 33 16.53 -5.00 11.18
C ALA A 33 15.20 -5.72 11.52
N LEU A 34 14.32 -5.90 10.54
CA LEU A 34 13.06 -6.65 10.67
C LEU A 34 13.21 -8.14 10.33
N ALA A 35 14.42 -8.63 10.08
CA ALA A 35 14.68 -10.05 9.81
C ALA A 35 14.06 -10.97 10.87
N GLY A 36 13.30 -11.97 10.42
CA GLY A 36 12.62 -12.95 11.28
C GLY A 36 11.43 -12.41 12.09
N LYS A 37 10.91 -11.21 11.81
CA LYS A 37 9.85 -10.57 12.60
C LYS A 37 8.50 -10.47 11.89
N ALA A 38 8.47 -10.53 10.57
CA ALA A 38 7.24 -10.33 9.79
C ALA A 38 6.34 -11.56 9.86
N GLN A 39 5.07 -11.37 10.21
CA GLN A 39 4.05 -12.41 10.11
C GLN A 39 3.57 -12.57 8.67
N CYS A 40 3.47 -11.47 7.92
CA CYS A 40 3.11 -11.50 6.51
C CYS A 40 4.04 -10.60 5.71
N VAL A 41 4.50 -11.08 4.57
CA VAL A 41 5.12 -10.23 3.53
C VAL A 41 4.24 -10.28 2.30
N TYR A 42 3.70 -9.14 1.89
CA TYR A 42 2.96 -8.98 0.63
C TYR A 42 3.85 -8.26 -0.38
N VAL A 43 3.79 -8.68 -1.64
CA VAL A 43 4.52 -8.01 -2.72
C VAL A 43 3.68 -7.99 -3.99
N ASP A 44 3.50 -6.78 -4.52
CA ASP A 44 2.93 -6.47 -5.84
C ASP A 44 4.00 -5.76 -6.69
N PRO A 45 4.97 -6.52 -7.24
CA PRO A 45 6.05 -5.93 -8.02
C PRO A 45 5.52 -5.38 -9.36
N PRO A 46 6.27 -4.48 -10.03
CA PRO A 46 5.90 -4.02 -11.37
C PRO A 46 5.69 -5.19 -12.34
N PHE A 47 4.78 -5.07 -13.31
CA PHE A 47 4.35 -6.20 -14.16
C PHE A 47 5.17 -6.36 -15.44
N MET A 48 6.33 -5.72 -15.58
CA MET A 48 7.14 -5.78 -16.80
C MET A 48 6.36 -5.33 -18.04
N THR A 49 5.60 -4.24 -17.95
CA THR A 49 4.82 -3.72 -19.10
C THR A 49 5.69 -3.05 -20.16
N GLY A 50 6.92 -2.63 -19.81
CA GLY A 50 7.77 -1.83 -20.68
C GLY A 50 7.30 -0.37 -20.80
N GLU A 51 6.38 0.06 -19.93
CA GLU A 51 5.75 1.38 -19.97
C GLU A 51 6.30 2.29 -18.88
N LYS A 52 6.39 3.59 -19.19
CA LYS A 52 6.47 4.63 -18.16
C LYS A 52 5.08 4.89 -17.64
N PHE A 53 4.84 4.57 -16.37
CA PHE A 53 3.55 4.87 -15.78
C PHE A 53 3.52 6.35 -15.42
N MET A 54 2.61 7.08 -16.07
CA MET A 54 2.34 8.49 -15.77
C MET A 54 1.03 8.59 -14.97
N ARG A 55 1.06 9.34 -13.88
CA ARG A 55 -0.08 9.57 -13.00
C ARG A 55 -0.69 10.93 -13.27
N ARG A 56 -2.00 10.97 -13.54
CA ARG A 56 -2.75 12.23 -13.46
C ARG A 56 -3.03 12.53 -12.01
N ARG A 57 -2.62 13.72 -11.56
CA ARG A 57 -2.79 14.09 -10.17
C ARG A 57 -3.38 15.48 -10.03
N PRO A 58 -4.45 15.68 -9.25
CA PRO A 58 -4.93 17.01 -8.96
C PRO A 58 -3.85 17.83 -8.24
N TYR A 59 -3.66 19.09 -8.66
CA TYR A 59 -2.77 20.04 -7.99
C TYR A 59 -3.51 21.31 -7.62
N GLY A 60 -3.04 21.98 -6.57
CA GLY A 60 -3.71 23.14 -6.00
C GLY A 60 -5.12 22.85 -5.49
N GLU A 61 -5.72 23.85 -4.87
CA GLU A 61 -7.05 23.70 -4.25
C GLU A 61 -8.11 23.29 -5.28
N LYS A 62 -8.14 23.97 -6.44
CA LYS A 62 -9.08 23.70 -7.52
C LYS A 62 -8.95 22.25 -8.04
N GLY A 63 -7.73 21.76 -8.18
CA GLY A 63 -7.46 20.37 -8.55
C GLY A 63 -8.08 19.42 -7.53
N TRP A 64 -7.73 19.55 -6.25
CA TRP A 64 -8.24 18.68 -5.21
C TRP A 64 -9.76 18.79 -5.00
N LYS A 65 -10.37 19.93 -5.32
CA LYS A 65 -11.81 20.17 -5.24
C LYS A 65 -12.59 19.57 -6.42
N THR A 66 -12.06 19.67 -7.63
CA THR A 66 -12.81 19.34 -8.86
C THR A 66 -12.26 18.15 -9.64
N GLY A 67 -11.10 17.63 -9.25
CA GLY A 67 -10.32 16.65 -10.01
C GLY A 67 -9.53 17.27 -11.18
N THR A 68 -9.63 18.59 -11.42
CA THR A 68 -8.88 19.30 -12.47
C THR A 68 -8.46 20.71 -12.03
N PRO A 69 -7.27 21.21 -12.39
CA PRO A 69 -6.30 20.60 -13.29
C PRO A 69 -5.59 19.40 -12.65
N ALA A 70 -5.32 18.39 -13.48
CA ALA A 70 -4.67 17.14 -13.07
C ALA A 70 -3.61 16.72 -14.11
N PRO A 71 -2.45 17.41 -14.14
CA PRO A 71 -1.33 17.12 -15.03
C PRO A 71 -0.77 15.72 -14.75
N ARG A 72 0.00 15.23 -15.72
CA ARG A 72 0.62 13.90 -15.68
C ARG A 72 2.03 14.00 -15.12
N TYR A 73 2.31 13.25 -14.07
CA TYR A 73 3.61 13.14 -13.42
C TYR A 73 4.17 11.72 -13.56
N PRO A 74 5.51 11.53 -13.57
CA PRO A 74 6.10 10.20 -13.51
C PRO A 74 5.67 9.46 -12.23
N ALA A 75 5.07 8.27 -12.37
CA ALA A 75 4.56 7.46 -11.26
C ALA A 75 5.45 6.27 -10.92
N TYR A 76 6.04 5.63 -11.92
CA TYR A 76 7.21 4.74 -11.81
C TYR A 76 7.60 4.29 -13.23
N ASP A 77 8.88 3.95 -13.39
CA ASP A 77 9.42 3.42 -14.64
C ASP A 77 9.39 1.89 -14.59
N ASP A 78 8.50 1.25 -15.36
CA ASP A 78 8.54 -0.21 -15.58
C ASP A 78 9.38 -0.54 -16.83
N LEU A 79 10.63 -0.05 -16.81
CA LEU A 79 11.57 -0.11 -17.93
C LEU A 79 12.39 -1.40 -17.95
N TYR A 80 11.90 -2.49 -17.36
CA TYR A 80 12.61 -3.77 -17.43
C TYR A 80 12.63 -4.28 -18.88
N THR A 81 13.76 -4.09 -19.55
CA THR A 81 13.93 -4.38 -20.98
C THR A 81 14.19 -5.86 -21.27
N SER A 82 14.42 -6.69 -20.24
CA SER A 82 14.64 -8.13 -20.40
C SER A 82 14.12 -8.94 -19.23
N GLU A 83 13.47 -10.08 -19.53
CA GLU A 83 12.93 -11.04 -18.55
C GLU A 83 13.96 -11.36 -17.45
N LYS A 84 15.23 -11.49 -17.83
CA LYS A 84 16.35 -11.74 -16.91
C LYS A 84 16.55 -10.66 -15.85
N GLN A 85 16.39 -9.38 -16.20
CA GLN A 85 16.50 -8.29 -15.23
C GLN A 85 15.34 -8.31 -14.24
N TYR A 86 14.13 -8.57 -14.73
CA TYR A 86 12.95 -8.66 -13.88
C TYR A 86 13.00 -9.88 -12.94
N LEU A 87 13.40 -11.05 -13.45
CA LEU A 87 13.62 -12.24 -12.61
C LEU A 87 14.72 -12.01 -11.56
N ARG A 88 15.72 -11.17 -11.83
CA ARG A 88 16.72 -10.79 -10.82
C ARG A 88 16.10 -9.96 -9.70
N LEU A 89 15.24 -9.00 -10.03
CA LEU A 89 14.47 -8.25 -9.03
C LEU A 89 13.60 -9.20 -8.21
N LEU A 90 12.77 -10.02 -8.87
CA LEU A 90 11.88 -10.96 -8.19
C LEU A 90 12.65 -11.89 -7.26
N ARG A 91 13.77 -12.46 -7.70
CA ARG A 91 14.59 -13.33 -6.85
C ARG A 91 15.08 -12.58 -5.60
N ARG A 92 15.47 -11.31 -5.77
CA ARG A 92 15.90 -10.49 -4.63
C ARG A 92 14.74 -10.21 -3.68
N VAL A 93 13.56 -9.86 -4.21
CA VAL A 93 12.33 -9.66 -3.43
C VAL A 93 11.96 -10.91 -2.64
N VAL A 94 11.87 -12.06 -3.30
CA VAL A 94 11.49 -13.35 -2.68
C VAL A 94 12.50 -13.74 -1.59
N SER A 95 13.80 -13.56 -1.85
CA SER A 95 14.86 -13.82 -0.87
C SER A 95 14.76 -12.90 0.35
N VAL A 96 14.50 -11.60 0.15
CA VAL A 96 14.29 -10.65 1.25
C VAL A 96 13.00 -10.97 2.00
N ALA A 97 11.90 -11.26 1.31
CA ALA A 97 10.65 -11.67 1.94
C ALA A 97 10.87 -12.87 2.87
N LYS A 98 11.55 -13.92 2.38
CA LYS A 98 11.91 -15.08 3.21
C LYS A 98 12.78 -14.71 4.41
N LEU A 99 13.72 -13.77 4.28
CA LEU A 99 14.55 -13.28 5.38
C LEU A 99 13.72 -12.57 6.46
N LEU A 100 12.72 -11.78 6.06
CA LEU A 100 11.90 -11.00 6.97
C LEU A 100 10.87 -11.83 7.73
N LEU A 101 10.37 -12.91 7.13
CA LEU A 101 9.35 -13.76 7.76
C LEU A 101 9.83 -14.43 9.04
N ASN A 102 9.00 -14.35 10.08
CA ASN A 102 9.05 -15.19 11.27
C ASN A 102 8.65 -16.65 10.91
N GLU A 103 8.84 -17.60 11.83
CA GLU A 103 8.62 -19.02 11.55
C GLU A 103 7.16 -19.38 11.22
N THR A 104 6.19 -18.64 11.78
CA THR A 104 4.75 -18.85 11.54
C THR A 104 4.23 -18.07 10.33
N GLY A 105 5.11 -17.31 9.66
CA GLY A 105 4.74 -16.30 8.70
C GLY A 105 4.51 -16.81 7.28
N VAL A 106 3.80 -16.00 6.49
CA VAL A 106 3.44 -16.31 5.11
C VAL A 106 3.84 -15.20 4.13
N PHE A 107 4.08 -15.59 2.89
CA PHE A 107 4.44 -14.73 1.79
C PHE A 107 3.38 -14.77 0.70
N TYR A 108 2.88 -13.59 0.31
CA TYR A 108 2.04 -13.40 -0.87
C TYR A 108 2.81 -12.69 -1.98
N LEU A 109 2.76 -13.26 -3.19
CA LEU A 109 3.31 -12.65 -4.40
C LEU A 109 2.20 -12.48 -5.44
N HIS A 110 1.85 -11.22 -5.71
CA HIS A 110 0.82 -10.84 -6.68
C HIS A 110 1.44 -10.65 -8.07
N LEU A 111 0.93 -11.36 -9.08
CA LEU A 111 1.48 -11.38 -10.43
C LEU A 111 0.37 -11.39 -11.47
N ASP A 112 0.70 -10.96 -12.68
CA ASP A 112 -0.15 -11.19 -13.84
C ASP A 112 0.22 -12.50 -14.55
N TRP A 113 -0.54 -12.82 -15.61
CA TRP A 113 -0.37 -14.01 -16.43
C TRP A 113 1.02 -14.20 -17.05
N ARG A 114 1.85 -13.14 -17.20
CA ARG A 114 3.17 -13.24 -17.85
C ARG A 114 4.19 -13.88 -16.93
N MET A 115 4.14 -13.52 -15.65
CA MET A 115 5.20 -13.81 -14.70
C MET A 115 4.81 -14.82 -13.63
N ALA A 116 3.53 -15.19 -13.52
CA ALA A 116 3.04 -16.19 -12.57
C ALA A 116 3.85 -17.50 -12.59
N ALA A 117 4.01 -18.13 -13.76
CA ALA A 117 4.70 -19.41 -13.86
C ALA A 117 6.23 -19.33 -13.60
N PRO A 118 6.99 -18.39 -14.21
CA PRO A 118 8.42 -18.23 -13.88
C PRO A 118 8.66 -17.90 -12.40
N ALA A 119 7.83 -17.02 -11.81
CA ALA A 119 7.94 -16.65 -10.41
C ALA A 119 7.60 -17.81 -9.47
N ARG A 120 6.60 -18.64 -9.82
CA ARG A 120 6.26 -19.84 -9.08
C ARG A 120 7.45 -20.80 -8.96
N LEU A 121 8.10 -21.11 -10.08
CA LEU A 121 9.27 -21.98 -10.08
C LEU A 121 10.45 -21.39 -9.30
N MET A 122 10.59 -20.06 -9.31
CA MET A 122 11.58 -19.37 -8.50
C MET A 122 11.26 -19.47 -6.99
N CYS A 123 10.02 -19.23 -6.59
CA CYS A 123 9.58 -19.36 -5.20
C CYS A 123 9.76 -20.79 -4.70
N ASP A 124 9.49 -21.81 -5.53
CA ASP A 124 9.74 -23.22 -5.18
C ASP A 124 11.23 -23.50 -4.90
N ARG A 125 12.16 -22.81 -5.59
CA ARG A 125 13.61 -22.94 -5.34
C ARG A 125 14.04 -22.21 -4.05
N GLU A 126 13.43 -21.08 -3.75
CA GLU A 126 13.78 -20.26 -2.59
C GLU A 126 13.15 -20.78 -1.29
N PHE A 127 11.84 -21.05 -1.29
CA PHE A 127 11.10 -21.55 -0.12
C PHE A 127 11.13 -23.07 0.00
N GLY A 128 11.21 -23.77 -1.13
CA GLY A 128 10.98 -25.22 -1.22
C GLY A 128 9.56 -25.52 -1.70
N LYS A 129 9.40 -26.47 -2.61
CA LYS A 129 8.11 -26.82 -3.22
C LYS A 129 7.03 -27.21 -2.20
N THR A 130 7.41 -27.82 -1.08
CA THR A 130 6.50 -28.22 0.00
C THR A 130 5.99 -27.05 0.85
N ARG A 131 6.51 -25.84 0.63
CA ARG A 131 6.08 -24.60 1.28
C ARG A 131 5.01 -23.83 0.51
N PHE A 132 4.77 -24.21 -0.74
CA PHE A 132 3.67 -23.66 -1.50
C PHE A 132 2.35 -24.13 -0.88
N LEU A 133 1.49 -23.18 -0.50
CA LEU A 133 0.18 -23.49 0.08
C LEU A 133 -0.91 -23.44 -0.99
N ASN A 134 -0.98 -22.34 -1.74
CA ASN A 134 -2.08 -22.12 -2.66
C ASN A 134 -1.78 -21.13 -3.78
N GLU A 135 -2.52 -21.25 -4.88
CA GLU A 135 -2.56 -20.31 -6.01
C GLU A 135 -3.93 -19.67 -6.03
N ILE A 136 -4.01 -18.40 -5.64
CA ILE A 136 -5.27 -17.66 -5.57
C ILE A 136 -5.47 -16.93 -6.91
N ILE A 137 -6.61 -17.17 -7.54
CA ILE A 137 -7.03 -16.53 -8.78
C ILE A 137 -7.98 -15.39 -8.43
N TRP A 138 -7.51 -14.15 -8.57
CA TRP A 138 -8.35 -12.98 -8.41
C TRP A 138 -8.92 -12.57 -9.77
N ALA A 139 -10.14 -12.99 -10.02
CA ALA A 139 -10.87 -12.73 -11.26
C ALA A 139 -11.75 -11.47 -11.17
N TYR A 140 -11.82 -10.74 -12.27
CA TYR A 140 -12.56 -9.48 -12.38
C TYR A 140 -13.16 -9.31 -13.77
N GLU A 141 -14.31 -8.63 -13.84
CA GLU A 141 -15.04 -8.48 -15.10
C GLU A 141 -14.52 -7.30 -15.96
N SER A 142 -13.81 -6.38 -15.32
CA SER A 142 -13.29 -5.15 -15.94
C SER A 142 -12.16 -5.42 -16.97
N GLY A 143 -11.91 -4.47 -17.87
CA GLY A 143 -10.85 -4.55 -18.90
C GLY A 143 -11.34 -4.91 -20.31
N GLY A 144 -10.44 -4.79 -21.29
CA GLY A 144 -10.78 -4.99 -22.71
C GLY A 144 -11.20 -6.42 -23.06
N ARG A 145 -12.02 -6.54 -24.12
CA ARG A 145 -12.39 -7.84 -24.71
C ARG A 145 -11.39 -8.20 -25.81
N ALA A 146 -10.69 -9.32 -25.65
CA ALA A 146 -9.83 -9.84 -26.69
C ALA A 146 -10.66 -10.43 -27.85
N LYS A 147 -10.18 -10.25 -29.09
CA LYS A 147 -10.82 -10.79 -30.31
C LYS A 147 -10.18 -12.08 -30.82
N LYS A 148 -8.92 -12.34 -30.46
CA LYS A 148 -8.09 -13.44 -31.00
C LYS A 148 -7.81 -14.56 -29.99
N TYR A 149 -8.16 -14.35 -28.72
CA TYR A 149 -7.93 -15.29 -27.61
C TYR A 149 -8.91 -14.95 -26.48
N PHE A 150 -9.01 -15.80 -25.46
CA PHE A 150 -9.86 -15.53 -24.29
C PHE A 150 -9.36 -14.31 -23.51
N SER A 151 -10.29 -13.42 -23.15
CA SER A 151 -9.93 -12.20 -22.42
C SER A 151 -9.25 -12.56 -21.10
N ARG A 152 -8.08 -11.97 -20.85
CA ARG A 152 -7.36 -12.13 -19.59
C ARG A 152 -8.07 -11.28 -18.54
N LYS A 153 -8.63 -11.96 -17.54
CA LYS A 153 -9.60 -11.41 -16.58
C LYS A 153 -9.28 -11.83 -15.15
N HIS A 154 -8.02 -12.16 -14.89
CA HIS A 154 -7.55 -12.48 -13.56
C HIS A 154 -6.07 -12.15 -13.40
N ASP A 155 -5.71 -11.88 -12.15
CA ASP A 155 -4.35 -11.93 -11.65
C ASP A 155 -4.17 -13.19 -10.78
N VAL A 156 -2.91 -13.57 -10.57
CA VAL A 156 -2.51 -14.74 -9.80
C VAL A 156 -1.76 -14.29 -8.55
N ILE A 157 -2.16 -14.78 -7.39
CA ILE A 157 -1.51 -14.51 -6.11
C ILE A 157 -0.99 -15.83 -5.55
N LEU A 158 0.34 -15.95 -5.47
CA LEU A 158 1.00 -17.13 -4.91
C LEU A 158 1.12 -17.00 -3.41
N LEU A 159 0.74 -18.04 -2.67
CA LEU A 159 0.88 -18.12 -1.21
C LEU A 159 1.89 -19.18 -0.79
N TYR A 160 2.90 -18.76 -0.04
CA TYR A 160 3.93 -19.62 0.54
C TYR A 160 4.00 -19.45 2.06
N ALA A 161 4.31 -20.54 2.77
CA ALA A 161 4.66 -20.52 4.18
C ALA A 161 6.17 -20.47 4.39
N LYS A 162 6.63 -19.83 5.47
CA LYS A 162 8.02 -19.94 5.93
C LYS A 162 8.36 -21.37 6.36
N SER A 163 7.50 -21.96 7.19
CA SER A 163 7.72 -23.26 7.84
C SER A 163 6.47 -24.17 7.73
N LYS A 164 6.46 -25.31 8.43
CA LYS A 164 5.28 -26.20 8.48
C LYS A 164 4.26 -25.68 9.50
N ASP A 165 4.72 -24.89 10.45
CA ASP A 165 3.97 -24.41 11.61
C ASP A 165 3.38 -23.03 11.33
N TYR A 166 3.02 -22.76 10.07
CA TYR A 166 2.48 -21.46 9.67
C TYR A 166 1.11 -21.22 10.32
N PHE A 167 0.82 -19.95 10.62
CA PHE A 167 -0.47 -19.55 11.13
C PHE A 167 -1.44 -19.30 9.97
N PHE A 168 -2.61 -19.93 10.02
CA PHE A 168 -3.72 -19.70 9.10
C PHE A 168 -5.06 -20.04 9.75
N ASP A 169 -5.96 -19.06 9.83
CA ASP A 169 -7.30 -19.20 10.38
C ASP A 169 -8.35 -18.73 9.36
N LEU A 170 -8.90 -19.69 8.60
CA LEU A 170 -9.93 -19.42 7.60
C LEU A 170 -11.24 -18.90 8.22
N THR A 171 -11.49 -19.19 9.50
CA THR A 171 -12.75 -18.83 10.17
C THR A 171 -12.94 -17.31 10.26
N ARG A 172 -11.85 -16.55 10.14
CA ARG A 172 -11.80 -15.09 10.12
C ARG A 172 -12.18 -14.45 8.79
N VAL A 173 -12.46 -15.26 7.77
CA VAL A 173 -12.92 -14.78 6.46
C VAL A 173 -14.31 -15.34 6.13
N PRO A 174 -15.33 -15.12 6.99
CA PRO A 174 -16.67 -15.58 6.69
C PRO A 174 -17.24 -14.78 5.52
N LEU A 175 -17.88 -15.47 4.59
CA LEU A 175 -18.66 -14.88 3.52
C LEU A 175 -20.14 -15.20 3.72
N PRO A 176 -21.04 -14.26 3.37
CA PRO A 176 -22.45 -14.54 3.37
C PRO A 176 -22.76 -15.63 2.35
N ARG A 177 -23.64 -16.55 2.74
CA ARG A 177 -24.17 -17.56 1.84
C ARG A 177 -25.17 -16.88 0.90
N GLY A 178 -24.72 -16.53 -0.30
CA GLY A 178 -25.55 -15.85 -1.30
C GLY A 178 -26.81 -16.63 -1.67
N ASP A 179 -27.84 -15.89 -2.09
CA ASP A 179 -29.17 -16.40 -2.41
C ASP A 179 -29.16 -17.30 -3.66
N GLY A 180 -29.66 -18.52 -3.53
CA GLY A 180 -29.90 -19.41 -4.66
C GLY A 180 -29.31 -20.81 -4.51
N ARG A 181 -29.93 -21.75 -5.22
CA ARG A 181 -29.54 -23.16 -5.23
C ARG A 181 -28.29 -23.33 -6.09
N ARG A 182 -27.10 -23.31 -5.45
CA ARG A 182 -25.81 -23.45 -6.15
C ARG A 182 -25.52 -24.85 -6.67
N ASN A 183 -26.25 -25.85 -6.16
CA ASN A 183 -25.99 -27.26 -6.40
C ASN A 183 -27.27 -28.10 -6.25
N HIS A 184 -27.29 -29.27 -6.89
CA HIS A 184 -28.41 -30.21 -6.86
C HIS A 184 -28.51 -31.01 -5.54
N MET A 185 -27.95 -30.48 -4.46
CA MET A 185 -27.98 -31.15 -3.16
C MET A 185 -29.42 -31.28 -2.65
N ALA A 186 -29.68 -32.39 -1.96
CA ALA A 186 -30.95 -32.64 -1.30
C ALA A 186 -31.09 -31.69 -0.11
N ARG A 187 -32.33 -31.41 0.29
CA ARG A 187 -32.64 -30.46 1.36
C ARG A 187 -33.25 -31.19 2.53
N GLY A 188 -32.86 -30.77 3.73
CA GLY A 188 -33.35 -31.29 4.98
C GLY A 188 -33.69 -30.16 5.95
N ARG A 189 -34.43 -30.53 6.98
CA ARG A 189 -34.68 -29.71 8.15
C ARG A 189 -34.33 -30.54 9.36
N ASP A 190 -33.56 -30.00 10.29
CA ASP A 190 -33.22 -30.72 11.52
C ASP A 190 -34.33 -30.60 12.57
N GLU A 191 -34.15 -31.27 13.70
CA GLU A 191 -35.11 -31.29 14.82
C GLU A 191 -35.36 -29.89 15.42
N GLN A 192 -34.41 -28.96 15.26
CA GLN A 192 -34.49 -27.58 15.72
C GLN A 192 -35.08 -26.65 14.67
N GLY A 193 -35.44 -27.19 13.51
CA GLY A 193 -36.04 -26.46 12.42
C GLY A 193 -35.05 -25.74 11.50
N ARG A 194 -33.73 -25.93 11.67
CA ARG A 194 -32.70 -25.32 10.82
C ARG A 194 -32.67 -26.02 9.47
N LEU A 195 -32.49 -25.22 8.43
CA LEU A 195 -32.45 -25.71 7.05
C LEU A 195 -31.01 -26.06 6.65
N PHE A 196 -30.84 -27.20 5.99
CA PHE A 196 -29.55 -27.61 5.48
C PHE A 196 -29.66 -28.28 4.11
N SER A 197 -28.56 -28.21 3.37
CA SER A 197 -28.34 -29.03 2.16
C SER A 197 -27.45 -30.22 2.52
N TYR A 198 -27.71 -31.40 1.97
CA TYR A 198 -26.88 -32.58 2.22
C TYR A 198 -26.55 -33.39 0.96
N ILE A 199 -25.43 -34.09 1.02
CA ILE A 199 -24.96 -35.04 0.01
C ILE A 199 -24.38 -36.26 0.71
N THR A 200 -24.66 -37.44 0.17
CA THR A 200 -24.05 -38.68 0.60
C THR A 200 -22.96 -39.06 -0.39
N SER A 201 -21.72 -39.16 0.10
CA SER A 201 -20.57 -39.57 -0.71
C SER A 201 -19.77 -40.59 0.07
N ASN A 202 -19.42 -41.71 -0.57
CA ASN A 202 -18.72 -42.84 0.05
C ASN A 202 -19.35 -43.32 1.38
N GLY A 203 -20.69 -43.35 1.44
CA GLY A 203 -21.43 -43.78 2.64
C GLY A 203 -21.44 -42.78 3.81
N LYS A 204 -20.80 -41.60 3.68
CA LYS A 204 -20.84 -40.52 4.67
C LYS A 204 -21.75 -39.41 4.19
N GLU A 205 -22.66 -38.97 5.08
CA GLU A 205 -23.52 -37.82 4.86
C GLU A 205 -22.79 -36.53 5.28
N TYR A 206 -22.79 -35.54 4.39
CA TYR A 206 -22.26 -34.20 4.65
C TYR A 206 -23.42 -33.21 4.65
N ARG A 207 -23.62 -32.50 5.76
CA ARG A 207 -24.65 -31.46 5.93
C ARG A 207 -24.03 -30.08 5.90
N TYR A 208 -24.71 -29.13 5.25
CA TYR A 208 -24.30 -27.75 5.13
C TYR A 208 -25.48 -26.86 5.48
N TYR A 209 -25.45 -26.28 6.68
CA TYR A 209 -26.55 -25.45 7.18
C TYR A 209 -26.56 -24.08 6.53
N ASP A 210 -27.76 -23.51 6.33
CA ASP A 210 -27.91 -22.23 5.65
C ASP A 210 -27.54 -21.03 6.52
N ASP A 211 -27.61 -21.17 7.84
CA ASP A 211 -27.25 -20.17 8.84
C ASP A 211 -25.75 -20.18 9.19
N GLU A 212 -24.97 -21.12 8.65
CA GLU A 212 -23.52 -21.19 8.79
C GLU A 212 -22.80 -20.39 7.69
N PRO A 213 -21.71 -19.69 8.03
CA PRO A 213 -20.93 -18.94 7.04
C PRO A 213 -20.29 -19.90 6.03
N VAL A 214 -20.04 -19.38 4.82
CA VAL A 214 -19.20 -20.04 3.84
C VAL A 214 -17.84 -19.36 3.80
N TYR A 215 -16.80 -20.11 3.44
CA TYR A 215 -15.44 -19.58 3.35
C TYR A 215 -14.99 -19.46 1.90
N PRO A 216 -14.15 -18.48 1.56
CA PRO A 216 -13.65 -18.34 0.20
C PRO A 216 -12.82 -19.56 -0.20
N GLY A 217 -13.00 -20.01 -1.44
CA GLY A 217 -12.02 -20.88 -2.10
C GLY A 217 -10.79 -20.10 -2.53
N ASP A 218 -10.08 -20.61 -3.52
CA ASP A 218 -8.91 -19.97 -4.14
C ASP A 218 -9.24 -19.18 -5.40
N VAL A 219 -10.47 -19.26 -5.92
CA VAL A 219 -10.94 -18.43 -7.04
C VAL A 219 -11.91 -17.36 -6.53
N TRP A 220 -11.52 -16.10 -6.64
CA TRP A 220 -12.28 -14.95 -6.15
C TRP A 220 -12.79 -14.12 -7.31
N ASN A 221 -14.10 -13.91 -7.38
CA ASN A 221 -14.75 -13.10 -8.42
C ASN A 221 -15.68 -12.02 -7.84
N ASP A 222 -15.68 -11.85 -6.52
CA ASP A 222 -16.55 -10.95 -5.76
C ASP A 222 -15.84 -9.65 -5.32
N ILE A 223 -14.60 -9.45 -5.77
CA ILE A 223 -13.81 -8.25 -5.56
C ILE A 223 -13.41 -7.72 -6.94
N SER A 224 -13.95 -6.56 -7.34
CA SER A 224 -13.63 -5.92 -8.61
C SER A 224 -12.37 -5.04 -8.50
N HIS A 225 -11.78 -4.71 -9.65
CA HIS A 225 -10.81 -3.62 -9.76
C HIS A 225 -11.39 -2.27 -9.35
N LEU A 226 -10.50 -1.38 -8.90
CA LEU A 226 -10.86 0.00 -8.63
C LEU A 226 -11.21 0.77 -9.90
N GLN A 227 -12.40 1.37 -9.90
CA GLN A 227 -12.87 2.32 -10.89
C GLN A 227 -12.34 3.73 -10.59
N GLN A 228 -12.42 4.64 -11.56
CA GLN A 228 -11.83 5.98 -11.42
C GLN A 228 -12.51 6.83 -10.33
N ARG A 229 -13.77 6.53 -10.01
CA ARG A 229 -14.58 7.28 -9.04
C ARG A 229 -14.65 6.62 -7.66
N ASP A 230 -13.93 5.52 -7.46
CA ASP A 230 -13.96 4.83 -6.16
C ASP A 230 -13.35 5.70 -5.07
N PRO A 231 -14.01 5.87 -3.91
CA PRO A 231 -13.56 6.79 -2.85
C PRO A 231 -12.17 6.47 -2.28
N GLU A 232 -11.77 5.19 -2.29
CA GLU A 232 -10.45 4.76 -1.79
C GLU A 232 -9.29 5.06 -2.75
N ARG A 233 -9.57 5.59 -3.95
CA ARG A 233 -8.55 5.77 -4.99
C ARG A 233 -7.65 6.97 -4.68
N THR A 234 -6.35 6.71 -4.57
CA THR A 234 -5.30 7.72 -4.34
C THR A 234 -4.83 8.41 -5.62
N GLY A 235 -5.24 7.89 -6.78
CA GLY A 235 -4.74 8.27 -8.10
C GLY A 235 -3.43 7.58 -8.49
N TYR A 236 -2.78 6.83 -7.59
CA TYR A 236 -1.62 6.00 -7.95
C TYR A 236 -2.02 4.93 -8.98
N ALA A 237 -1.12 4.66 -9.94
CA ALA A 237 -1.36 3.65 -10.95
C ALA A 237 -1.45 2.25 -10.30
N THR A 238 -2.21 1.34 -10.92
CA THR A 238 -2.31 -0.08 -10.52
C THR A 238 -2.69 -0.37 -9.06
N GLN A 239 -3.23 0.62 -8.32
CA GLN A 239 -3.71 0.47 -6.94
C GLN A 239 -4.69 -0.72 -6.81
N LYS A 240 -4.38 -1.62 -5.88
CA LYS A 240 -5.23 -2.74 -5.51
C LYS A 240 -6.35 -2.29 -4.55
N PRO A 241 -7.56 -2.89 -4.61
CA PRO A 241 -8.67 -2.57 -3.71
C PRO A 241 -8.37 -2.99 -2.28
N LEU A 242 -8.71 -2.16 -1.31
CA LEU A 242 -8.46 -2.43 0.11
C LEU A 242 -9.08 -3.76 0.58
N LYS A 243 -10.30 -4.05 0.13
CA LYS A 243 -11.02 -5.31 0.43
C LYS A 243 -10.23 -6.57 0.04
N LEU A 244 -9.42 -6.51 -1.02
CA LEU A 244 -8.57 -7.63 -1.44
C LEU A 244 -7.47 -7.89 -0.42
N LEU A 245 -6.78 -6.83 0.03
CA LEU A 245 -5.67 -6.94 0.96
C LEU A 245 -6.17 -7.31 2.36
N GLU A 246 -7.31 -6.76 2.80
CA GLU A 246 -7.97 -7.16 4.05
C GLU A 246 -8.27 -8.67 4.04
N ARG A 247 -8.82 -9.20 2.93
CA ARG A 247 -9.09 -10.64 2.79
C ARG A 247 -7.82 -11.49 2.84
N LEU A 248 -6.72 -11.04 2.23
CA LEU A 248 -5.45 -11.76 2.24
C LEU A 248 -4.82 -11.79 3.64
N LEU A 249 -4.90 -10.69 4.39
CA LEU A 249 -4.23 -10.56 5.70
C LEU A 249 -5.03 -11.18 6.84
N LEU A 250 -6.36 -11.08 6.82
CA LEU A 250 -7.25 -11.58 7.87
C LEU A 250 -6.94 -13.00 8.39
N PRO A 251 -6.74 -14.02 7.53
CA PRO A 251 -6.51 -15.37 8.02
C PRO A 251 -5.07 -15.61 8.51
N VAL A 252 -4.14 -14.69 8.28
CA VAL A 252 -2.70 -14.96 8.50
C VAL A 252 -2.03 -13.99 9.47
N THR A 253 -2.76 -13.03 10.04
CA THR A 253 -2.25 -12.07 11.03
C THR A 253 -3.16 -11.92 12.24
N ASN A 254 -2.59 -11.58 13.39
CA ASN A 254 -3.27 -11.16 14.62
C ASN A 254 -2.90 -9.71 14.96
N PRO A 255 -3.69 -9.01 15.80
CA PRO A 255 -3.30 -7.69 16.30
C PRO A 255 -1.88 -7.68 16.87
N GLY A 256 -1.10 -6.66 16.53
CA GLY A 256 0.31 -6.50 16.91
C GLY A 256 1.33 -7.18 15.99
N ASP A 257 0.88 -8.09 15.10
CA ASP A 257 1.75 -8.73 14.12
C ASP A 257 2.33 -7.71 13.13
N LEU A 258 3.47 -8.05 12.53
CA LEU A 258 4.14 -7.19 11.56
C LEU A 258 3.82 -7.63 10.13
N VAL A 259 3.26 -6.72 9.34
CA VAL A 259 3.05 -6.87 7.89
C VAL A 259 4.08 -6.03 7.13
N VAL A 260 4.79 -6.63 6.18
CA VAL A 260 5.76 -5.92 5.35
C VAL A 260 5.32 -5.90 3.90
N ASP A 261 5.42 -4.74 3.25
CA ASP A 261 5.26 -4.60 1.80
C ASP A 261 6.55 -4.06 1.18
N LEU A 262 7.19 -4.88 0.33
CA LEU A 262 8.49 -4.55 -0.29
C LEU A 262 8.37 -3.75 -1.60
N CYS A 263 7.15 -3.50 -2.06
CA CYS A 263 6.81 -2.69 -3.23
C CYS A 263 5.51 -1.92 -2.93
N CYS A 264 5.52 -1.10 -1.87
CA CYS A 264 4.27 -0.69 -1.24
C CYS A 264 3.38 0.23 -2.09
N GLY A 265 3.94 0.92 -3.09
CA GLY A 265 3.18 1.76 -4.02
C GLY A 265 2.25 2.72 -3.28
N SER A 266 0.94 2.61 -3.55
CA SER A 266 -0.09 3.41 -2.89
C SER A 266 -0.37 3.08 -1.41
N GLY A 267 0.32 2.11 -0.81
CA GLY A 267 0.19 1.73 0.59
C GLY A 267 -1.06 0.91 0.95
N THR A 268 -1.76 0.28 0.00
CA THR A 268 -3.01 -0.46 0.30
C THR A 268 -2.80 -1.59 1.31
N ALA A 269 -1.71 -2.38 1.18
CA ALA A 269 -1.45 -3.47 2.11
C ALA A 269 -1.13 -2.96 3.53
N LEU A 270 -0.45 -1.81 3.62
CA LEU A 270 -0.12 -1.15 4.89
C LEU A 270 -1.39 -0.59 5.56
N GLU A 271 -2.30 0.01 4.79
CA GLU A 271 -3.62 0.45 5.31
C GLU A 271 -4.43 -0.74 5.82
N ALA A 272 -4.47 -1.86 5.08
CA ALA A 272 -5.13 -3.07 5.52
C ALA A 272 -4.54 -3.62 6.83
N ALA A 273 -3.21 -3.62 6.95
CA ALA A 273 -2.52 -4.00 8.19
C ALA A 273 -2.91 -3.08 9.36
N GLN A 274 -2.88 -1.76 9.16
CA GLN A 274 -3.27 -0.79 10.19
C GLN A 274 -4.71 -1.00 10.67
N LYS A 275 -5.65 -1.28 9.76
CA LYS A 275 -7.05 -1.57 10.10
C LYS A 275 -7.26 -2.87 10.87
N LEU A 276 -6.31 -3.80 10.78
CA LEU A 276 -6.30 -5.07 11.51
C LEU A 276 -5.47 -4.97 12.80
N ASP A 277 -5.17 -3.75 13.27
CA ASP A 277 -4.33 -3.47 14.43
C ASP A 277 -2.93 -4.12 14.34
N CYS A 278 -2.45 -4.35 13.11
CA CYS A 278 -1.11 -4.85 12.84
C CYS A 278 -0.13 -3.67 12.74
N ARG A 279 1.12 -3.92 13.11
CA ARG A 279 2.24 -3.05 12.74
C ARG A 279 2.58 -3.27 11.29
N PHE A 280 3.20 -2.27 10.66
CA PHE A 280 3.58 -2.37 9.27
C PHE A 280 4.96 -1.76 8.95
N ALA A 281 5.58 -2.29 7.90
CA ALA A 281 6.74 -1.68 7.26
C ALA A 281 6.58 -1.65 5.74
N GLY A 282 6.72 -0.48 5.13
CA GLY A 282 6.68 -0.30 3.69
C GLY A 282 8.05 0.04 3.11
N LEU A 283 8.38 -0.50 1.94
CA LEU A 283 9.52 -0.13 1.12
C LEU A 283 9.05 0.17 -0.30
N ASP A 284 9.46 1.31 -0.84
CA ASP A 284 9.32 1.60 -2.27
C ASP A 284 10.51 2.42 -2.78
N LEU A 285 10.91 2.20 -4.04
CA LEU A 285 12.01 2.94 -4.65
C LEU A 285 11.59 4.36 -5.03
N ASN A 286 10.30 4.58 -5.31
CA ASN A 286 9.82 5.88 -5.75
C ASN A 286 9.43 6.78 -4.55
N PRO A 287 10.07 7.94 -4.38
CA PRO A 287 9.66 8.93 -3.37
C PRO A 287 8.18 9.31 -3.45
N GLU A 288 7.62 9.36 -4.66
CA GLU A 288 6.20 9.69 -4.85
C GLU A 288 5.27 8.57 -4.34
N ALA A 289 5.66 7.30 -4.46
CA ALA A 289 4.92 6.19 -3.85
C ALA A 289 4.88 6.34 -2.33
N VAL A 290 6.04 6.67 -1.74
CA VAL A 290 6.18 6.94 -0.30
C VAL A 290 5.32 8.13 0.13
N ALA A 291 5.31 9.23 -0.62
CA ALA A 291 4.46 10.39 -0.34
C ALA A 291 2.96 10.03 -0.38
N VAL A 292 2.53 9.26 -1.39
CA VAL A 292 1.15 8.79 -1.50
C VAL A 292 0.76 7.86 -0.36
N ALA A 293 1.62 6.89 -0.04
CA ALA A 293 1.40 5.97 1.06
C ALA A 293 1.33 6.75 2.39
N LEU A 294 2.22 7.72 2.61
CA LEU A 294 2.20 8.57 3.80
C LEU A 294 0.89 9.36 3.90
N ASN A 295 0.39 9.95 2.81
CA ASN A 295 -0.87 10.72 2.84
C ASN A 295 -2.10 9.84 3.08
N ARG A 296 -2.03 8.58 2.67
CA ARG A 296 -3.05 7.56 2.94
C ARG A 296 -3.01 7.10 4.40
N LEU A 297 -1.81 6.85 4.91
CA LEU A 297 -1.57 6.34 6.25
C LEU A 297 -1.74 7.46 7.28
N LYS A 298 -2.41 7.14 8.39
CA LYS A 298 -2.59 8.09 9.51
C LYS A 298 -2.23 7.50 10.88
N PRO A 299 -1.13 6.74 11.00
CA PRO A 299 -0.65 6.29 12.32
C PRO A 299 -0.03 7.46 13.09
N GLU A 300 -0.18 7.43 14.41
CA GLU A 300 0.51 8.37 15.31
C GLU A 300 1.97 7.97 15.55
N ASP A 301 2.36 6.74 15.19
CA ASP A 301 3.63 6.09 15.51
C ASP A 301 4.45 5.67 14.28
N LEU A 302 4.60 6.54 13.27
CA LEU A 302 5.29 6.24 12.02
C LEU A 302 6.68 6.87 11.93
N THR A 303 7.68 6.08 11.57
CA THR A 303 8.94 6.59 11.03
C THR A 303 8.89 6.60 9.51
N VAL A 304 9.20 7.74 8.89
CA VAL A 304 9.41 7.86 7.45
C VAL A 304 10.90 8.11 7.19
N ILE A 305 11.50 7.30 6.32
CA ILE A 305 12.88 7.47 5.88
C ILE A 305 12.85 7.75 4.40
N CYS A 306 13.03 9.02 4.05
CA CYS A 306 12.95 9.48 2.67
C CYS A 306 13.94 10.62 2.48
N PRO A 307 14.77 10.60 1.42
CA PRO A 307 15.73 11.67 1.19
C PRO A 307 14.99 12.99 0.96
N CYS A 308 15.21 13.98 1.84
CA CYS A 308 14.81 15.35 1.53
C CYS A 308 15.79 15.95 0.52
N GLY A 309 15.28 16.73 -0.44
CA GLY A 309 16.12 17.26 -1.50
C GLY A 309 15.48 18.37 -2.34
N GLY A 310 16.26 18.89 -3.29
CA GLY A 310 15.86 19.98 -4.18
C GLY A 310 15.89 21.35 -3.49
N LYS A 311 16.22 22.40 -4.25
CA LYS A 311 16.20 23.79 -3.75
C LYS A 311 14.79 24.35 -3.87
N ALA A 312 14.24 24.88 -2.78
CA ALA A 312 13.00 25.67 -2.81
C ALA A 312 13.00 26.70 -1.69
N GLU A 313 12.48 27.89 -1.98
CA GLU A 313 12.33 28.95 -0.98
C GLU A 313 10.96 28.82 -0.31
N LEU A 314 10.97 28.75 1.03
CA LEU A 314 9.77 28.71 1.83
C LEU A 314 9.28 30.14 2.10
N LEU A 315 8.08 30.45 1.64
CA LEU A 315 7.41 31.72 1.94
C LEU A 315 6.50 31.50 3.14
N ALA A 316 6.89 32.02 4.30
CA ALA A 316 6.10 31.92 5.53
C ALA A 316 6.41 33.08 6.48
N GLU A 317 5.50 33.32 7.42
CA GLU A 317 5.65 34.27 8.53
C GLU A 317 5.60 33.51 9.86
N ASN A 318 6.47 33.87 10.80
CA ASN A 318 6.46 33.32 12.16
C ASN A 318 6.57 34.44 13.20
N GLU A 319 5.54 34.59 14.04
CA GLU A 319 5.47 35.57 15.13
C GLU A 319 5.28 34.84 16.48
N GLY A 320 6.26 34.01 16.85
CA GLY A 320 6.23 33.26 18.11
C GLY A 320 5.22 32.13 18.07
N ASN A 321 3.97 32.40 18.46
CA ASN A 321 2.90 31.40 18.55
C ASN A 321 1.90 31.45 17.39
N ARG A 322 2.14 32.33 16.41
CA ARG A 322 1.39 32.41 15.16
C ARG A 322 2.32 32.11 14.00
N PHE A 323 1.96 31.13 13.21
CA PHE A 323 2.64 30.76 11.98
C PHE A 323 1.68 30.92 10.81
N ARG A 324 2.15 31.49 9.71
CA ARG A 324 1.40 31.59 8.46
C ARG A 324 2.21 31.02 7.30
N MET A 325 1.68 29.98 6.66
CA MET A 325 2.21 29.43 5.42
C MET A 325 1.75 30.29 4.23
N ASN A 326 2.68 31.03 3.62
CA ASN A 326 2.41 31.90 2.49
C ASN A 326 2.73 31.26 1.14
N GLY A 327 3.50 30.17 1.05
CA GLY A 327 3.82 29.50 -0.22
C GLY A 327 5.12 28.71 -0.24
N LEU A 328 5.34 28.00 -1.34
CA LEU A 328 6.61 27.34 -1.65
C LEU A 328 7.06 27.70 -3.07
N GLU A 329 8.21 28.36 -3.17
CA GLU A 329 8.83 28.67 -4.46
C GLU A 329 9.76 27.55 -4.90
N VAL A 330 9.26 26.73 -5.81
CA VAL A 330 10.03 25.66 -6.44
C VAL A 330 10.01 25.85 -7.96
N SER A 331 11.18 25.71 -8.58
CA SER A 331 11.29 25.59 -10.03
C SER A 331 11.30 24.10 -10.37
N HIS A 332 10.27 23.64 -11.07
CA HIS A 332 10.24 22.27 -11.56
C HIS A 332 9.72 22.25 -13.01
N PRO A 333 10.48 21.69 -13.97
CA PRO A 333 10.21 21.80 -15.41
C PRO A 333 8.82 21.33 -15.84
N GLU A 334 8.27 20.36 -15.10
CA GLU A 334 6.97 19.72 -15.38
C GLU A 334 5.78 20.29 -14.58
N PHE A 335 5.98 21.28 -13.69
CA PHE A 335 4.87 21.85 -12.91
C PHE A 335 4.21 23.03 -13.64
N PRO A 336 2.89 22.96 -13.89
CA PRO A 336 2.17 24.06 -14.51
C PRO A 336 2.10 25.31 -13.63
N VAL A 337 1.85 26.45 -14.28
CA VAL A 337 1.82 27.82 -13.73
C VAL A 337 0.93 27.94 -12.48
N ARG A 338 1.41 28.67 -11.47
CA ARG A 338 0.75 28.97 -10.19
C ARG A 338 -0.58 29.71 -10.40
N THR A 339 -1.63 29.32 -9.68
CA THR A 339 -2.83 30.17 -9.48
C THR A 339 -2.87 30.77 -8.06
N THR A 340 -2.35 30.05 -7.07
CA THR A 340 -2.15 30.51 -5.70
C THR A 340 -0.75 30.14 -5.19
N PRO A 341 -0.21 30.85 -4.18
CA PRO A 341 1.10 30.55 -3.61
C PRO A 341 1.27 29.15 -3.00
N LEU A 342 0.17 28.51 -2.58
CA LEU A 342 0.16 27.16 -1.98
C LEU A 342 -0.08 26.03 -2.98
N ASP A 343 -0.27 26.32 -4.27
CA ASP A 343 -0.64 25.29 -5.25
C ASP A 343 0.44 24.23 -5.45
N ASN A 344 1.70 24.58 -5.16
CA ASN A 344 2.85 23.68 -5.24
C ASN A 344 2.96 22.74 -4.03
N LEU A 345 2.25 23.03 -2.95
CA LEU A 345 2.25 22.22 -1.73
C LEU A 345 1.13 21.18 -1.77
N GLU A 346 1.51 19.93 -1.58
CA GLU A 346 0.59 18.85 -1.23
C GLU A 346 0.32 18.81 0.26
N SER A 347 1.39 18.92 1.04
CA SER A 347 1.34 18.92 2.48
C SER A 347 2.45 19.76 3.07
N TRP A 348 2.25 20.14 4.32
CA TRP A 348 3.30 20.67 5.18
C TRP A 348 3.05 20.24 6.62
N GLU A 349 4.14 20.15 7.37
CA GLU A 349 4.16 19.68 8.74
C GLU A 349 4.98 20.66 9.60
N THR A 350 4.52 20.92 10.83
CA THR A 350 5.32 21.65 11.83
C THR A 350 6.01 20.66 12.75
N GLY A 351 7.14 21.08 13.31
CA GLY A 351 7.88 20.23 14.23
C GLY A 351 9.14 20.86 14.80
N VAL A 352 10.01 19.99 15.29
CA VAL A 352 11.38 20.29 15.73
C VAL A 352 12.35 19.46 14.90
N ILE A 353 13.59 19.92 14.79
CA ILE A 353 14.69 19.11 14.24
C ILE A 353 15.66 18.80 15.37
N GLU A 354 15.88 17.50 15.59
CA GLU A 354 16.77 16.98 16.61
C GLU A 354 17.73 16.00 15.93
N ASP A 355 19.03 16.26 16.01
CA ASP A 355 20.09 15.43 15.41
C ASP A 355 19.86 15.07 13.92
N GLY A 356 19.32 16.02 13.15
CA GLY A 356 19.02 15.83 11.72
C GLY A 356 17.75 15.01 11.42
N ILE A 357 16.93 14.75 12.44
CA ILE A 357 15.64 14.07 12.34
C ILE A 357 14.53 15.10 12.54
N PHE A 358 13.54 15.11 11.64
CA PHE A 358 12.34 15.93 11.82
C PHE A 358 11.32 15.20 12.70
N VAL A 359 10.97 15.78 13.84
CA VAL A 359 9.93 15.25 14.74
C VAL A 359 8.64 16.05 14.49
N ALA A 360 7.66 15.39 13.89
CA ALA A 360 6.41 16.01 13.48
C ALA A 360 5.47 16.28 14.67
N ASP A 361 4.87 17.46 14.70
CA ASP A 361 3.87 17.89 15.69
C ASP A 361 2.48 18.00 15.05
N GLN A 362 2.32 18.86 14.03
CA GLN A 362 1.06 19.02 13.31
C GLN A 362 1.26 18.81 11.82
N CYS A 363 0.25 18.24 11.15
CA CYS A 363 0.32 17.85 9.76
C CYS A 363 -0.90 18.35 8.99
N PHE A 364 -0.65 19.06 7.89
CA PHE A 364 -1.66 19.63 7.01
C PHE A 364 -1.52 19.02 5.63
N ARG A 365 -2.53 18.26 5.19
CA ARG A 365 -2.50 17.50 3.93
C ARG A 365 -3.75 17.76 3.12
N ARG A 366 -3.58 17.99 1.82
CA ARG A 366 -4.71 18.04 0.89
C ARG A 366 -5.36 16.67 0.73
N SER A 367 -6.68 16.69 0.58
CA SER A 367 -7.48 15.54 0.18
C SER A 367 -8.72 16.02 -0.57
N PHE A 368 -9.47 15.13 -1.23
CA PHE A 368 -10.76 15.52 -1.82
C PHE A 368 -11.76 16.07 -0.78
N ARG A 369 -11.66 15.61 0.47
CA ARG A 369 -12.49 16.10 1.59
C ARG A 369 -12.02 17.45 2.13
N TYR A 370 -10.71 17.66 2.16
CA TYR A 370 -10.05 18.87 2.64
C TYR A 370 -9.09 19.37 1.54
N PRO A 371 -9.64 20.00 0.47
CA PRO A 371 -8.84 20.38 -0.68
C PRO A 371 -7.95 21.59 -0.39
N GLU A 372 -8.33 22.41 0.59
CA GLU A 372 -7.60 23.59 1.06
C GLU A 372 -6.51 23.20 2.07
N LEU A 373 -5.34 23.84 1.99
CA LEU A 373 -4.35 23.76 3.05
C LEU A 373 -4.61 24.86 4.06
N GLN A 374 -4.60 24.51 5.34
CA GLN A 374 -4.59 25.49 6.41
C GLN A 374 -3.34 26.37 6.26
N GLN A 375 -3.54 27.69 6.25
CA GLN A 375 -2.48 28.69 6.13
C GLN A 375 -2.03 29.17 7.50
N ASP A 376 -2.99 29.57 8.33
CA ASP A 376 -2.75 30.10 9.66
C ASP A 376 -2.77 28.99 10.70
N LEU A 377 -1.73 28.95 11.52
CA LEU A 377 -1.63 28.07 12.65
C LEU A 377 -1.35 28.88 13.92
N LYS A 378 -2.14 28.64 14.96
CA LYS A 378 -1.89 29.15 16.30
C LYS A 378 -1.54 27.97 17.21
N THR A 379 -0.36 28.00 17.79
CA THR A 379 0.17 26.93 18.64
C THR A 379 0.34 27.40 20.08
N GLU A 380 0.41 26.45 21.03
CA GLU A 380 0.78 26.77 22.41
C GLU A 380 2.30 27.00 22.57
N LYS A 381 3.09 26.32 21.73
CA LYS A 381 4.56 26.40 21.71
C LYS A 381 5.04 26.96 20.37
N PRO A 382 6.11 27.76 20.34
CA PRO A 382 6.66 28.24 19.07
C PRO A 382 7.02 27.10 18.12
N VAL A 383 6.74 27.27 16.84
CA VAL A 383 7.22 26.37 15.79
C VAL A 383 8.70 26.64 15.58
N SER A 384 9.52 25.58 15.53
CA SER A 384 10.97 25.67 15.31
C SER A 384 11.42 25.12 13.96
N ALA A 385 10.62 24.25 13.34
CA ALA A 385 10.91 23.67 12.04
C ALA A 385 9.64 23.37 11.24
N VAL A 386 9.79 23.31 9.91
CA VAL A 386 8.74 22.99 8.96
C VAL A 386 9.24 21.94 7.97
N MET A 387 8.45 20.89 7.73
CA MET A 387 8.62 19.98 6.60
C MET A 387 7.57 20.32 5.54
N THR A 388 7.95 20.20 4.27
CA THR A 388 7.03 20.40 3.15
C THR A 388 7.12 19.24 2.19
N THR A 389 5.99 18.90 1.56
CA THR A 389 5.92 17.97 0.44
C THR A 389 5.33 18.70 -0.75
N ASP A 390 6.11 18.80 -1.82
CA ASP A 390 5.58 19.34 -3.07
C ASP A 390 4.74 18.30 -3.82
N ALA A 391 4.06 18.74 -4.87
CA ALA A 391 3.21 17.85 -5.65
C ALA A 391 3.95 16.79 -6.50
N ALA A 392 5.30 16.72 -6.44
CA ALA A 392 6.12 15.63 -6.98
C ALA A 392 6.54 14.62 -5.89
N GLY A 393 6.09 14.83 -4.65
CA GLY A 393 6.47 14.00 -3.51
C GLY A 393 7.86 14.31 -2.95
N ILE A 394 8.50 15.40 -3.41
CA ILE A 394 9.80 15.81 -2.89
C ILE A 394 9.60 16.47 -1.54
N ARG A 395 10.21 15.87 -0.50
CA ARG A 395 10.20 16.39 0.87
C ARG A 395 11.36 17.36 1.10
N ARG A 396 11.12 18.41 1.89
CA ARG A 396 12.13 19.41 2.28
C ARG A 396 11.88 19.89 3.71
N ALA A 397 12.95 19.99 4.49
CA ALA A 397 12.92 20.49 5.86
C ALA A 397 13.53 21.90 5.96
N TYR A 398 12.96 22.71 6.84
CA TYR A 398 13.37 24.10 7.08
C TYR A 398 13.43 24.36 8.58
N GLU A 399 14.55 24.91 9.07
CA GLU A 399 14.66 25.47 10.41
C GLU A 399 14.26 26.95 10.41
N ILE A 400 13.65 27.37 11.52
CA ILE A 400 13.27 28.77 11.72
C ILE A 400 14.35 29.47 12.55
N LYS A 401 15.02 30.44 11.93
CA LYS A 401 15.98 31.37 12.56
C LYS A 401 15.29 32.56 13.19
#